data_AF-A0A9P5QJU1-F1
#
_entry.id   AF-A0A9P5QJU1-F1
#
_cell.length_a   1.000
_cell.length_b   1.000
_cell.length_c   1.000
_cell.angle_alpha   90.00
_cell.angle_beta   90.00
_cell.angle_gamma   90.00
#
_symmetry.space_group_name_H-M   'P 1'
#
loop_
_entity.id
_entity.type
_entity.pdbx_description
1 polymer ?
#
loop_
_entity_poly.entity_id
_entity_poly.type
_entity_poly.pdbx_seq_one_letter_code
_entity_poly.pdbx_strand_id
1 'polypeptide(L)'
;MTSAEQSQDSSTVESSVPQLQIHDQQLKQEPQDGASSPKPERVFDARQQRINELRLKFCVRDEFPITKNMIHPDGTLNQDYFRPPKGAKAEVTRKWTDKERDLLIKGIEKHGIGHFREISEELLPSWSGNDLRVKAMRLMGRQNLQLYKDWKGTEQDMAREFELNKAIGLKYGAWKAGTLVADDDGLVAKAIEEQWPNAGKVVITISSEENSSVSTPINDEDIEME
;
A
#
# COMPACT_ATOMS: atom_id res chain seq x y z
N MET A 1 -43.93 52.11 6.17
CA MET A 1 -45.28 52.26 5.56
C MET A 1 -45.10 52.28 4.05
N THR A 2 -46.09 51.73 3.32
CA THR A 2 -46.17 51.35 1.88
C THR A 2 -45.29 50.15 1.48
N SER A 3 -45.83 48.91 1.45
CA SER A 3 -46.69 48.23 0.43
C SER A 3 -45.80 47.38 -0.50
N ALA A 4 -45.91 46.03 -0.46
CA ALA A 4 -46.70 45.17 -1.38
C ALA A 4 -46.14 45.22 -2.82
N GLU A 5 -45.89 44.14 -3.57
CA GLU A 5 -46.64 42.90 -3.79
C GLU A 5 -45.83 42.01 -4.79
N GLN A 6 -46.02 40.67 -4.76
CA GLN A 6 -46.08 39.70 -5.88
C GLN A 6 -44.98 39.67 -6.99
N SER A 7 -44.58 38.59 -7.64
CA SER A 7 -45.13 37.25 -7.84
C SER A 7 -44.06 36.34 -8.46
N GLN A 8 -44.08 35.06 -8.07
CA GLN A 8 -44.07 33.86 -8.90
C GLN A 8 -43.45 33.95 -10.32
N ASP A 9 -42.46 33.09 -10.61
CA ASP A 9 -42.67 32.12 -11.68
C ASP A 9 -41.83 30.85 -11.50
N SER A 10 -42.43 29.76 -11.96
CA SER A 10 -42.11 28.37 -11.74
C SER A 10 -41.81 27.73 -13.10
N SER A 11 -40.71 26.98 -13.22
CA SER A 11 -40.61 25.96 -14.28
C SER A 11 -39.64 24.84 -13.88
N THR A 12 -40.22 23.85 -13.21
CA THR A 12 -39.72 22.48 -13.14
C THR A 12 -39.78 21.90 -14.55
N VAL A 13 -38.63 21.60 -15.16
CA VAL A 13 -38.60 20.86 -16.43
C VAL A 13 -38.46 19.38 -16.12
N GLU A 14 -39.61 18.73 -16.08
CA GLU A 14 -39.80 17.30 -15.93
C GLU A 14 -39.51 16.63 -17.29
N SER A 15 -38.30 16.09 -17.46
CA SER A 15 -37.91 15.37 -18.68
C SER A 15 -38.39 13.92 -18.59
N SER A 16 -39.54 13.67 -19.22
CA SER A 16 -40.16 12.37 -19.41
C SER A 16 -39.24 11.38 -20.14
N VAL A 17 -38.91 10.27 -19.47
CA VAL A 17 -38.28 9.10 -20.07
C VAL A 17 -39.41 8.14 -20.51
N PRO A 18 -39.50 7.75 -21.80
CA PRO A 18 -40.56 6.87 -22.26
C PRO A 18 -40.40 5.44 -21.73
N GLN A 19 -41.45 5.00 -21.06
CA GLN A 19 -41.66 3.69 -20.48
C GLN A 19 -41.88 2.65 -21.58
N LEU A 20 -40.88 1.80 -21.82
CA LEU A 20 -41.00 0.63 -22.68
C LEU A 20 -41.88 -0.43 -21.99
N GLN A 21 -43.13 -0.51 -22.43
CA GLN A 21 -44.04 -1.62 -22.16
C GLN A 21 -43.53 -2.87 -22.89
N ILE A 22 -43.02 -3.84 -22.12
CA ILE A 22 -42.73 -5.17 -22.64
C ILE A 22 -44.01 -6.00 -22.50
N HIS A 23 -44.50 -6.48 -23.65
CA HIS A 23 -45.61 -7.41 -23.79
C HIS A 23 -45.35 -8.70 -23.00
N ASP A 24 -46.26 -9.01 -22.08
CA ASP A 24 -46.45 -10.35 -21.53
C ASP A 24 -47.07 -11.24 -22.63
N GLN A 25 -46.27 -12.13 -23.20
CA GLN A 25 -46.78 -13.31 -23.92
C GLN A 25 -46.34 -14.57 -23.19
N GLN A 26 -47.32 -15.16 -22.50
CA GLN A 26 -47.31 -16.53 -22.03
C GLN A 26 -47.06 -17.48 -23.20
N LEU A 27 -45.91 -18.16 -23.18
CA LEU A 27 -45.69 -19.39 -23.93
C LEU A 27 -45.56 -20.55 -22.96
N LYS A 28 -46.53 -21.46 -23.10
CA LYS A 28 -46.62 -22.78 -22.46
C LYS A 28 -45.28 -23.53 -22.59
N GLN A 29 -44.74 -23.97 -21.46
CA GLN A 29 -43.67 -24.96 -21.43
C GLN A 29 -44.29 -26.37 -21.36
N GLU A 30 -44.14 -27.13 -22.44
CA GLU A 30 -44.12 -28.60 -22.37
C GLU A 30 -42.67 -29.06 -22.18
N PRO A 31 -42.42 -30.20 -21.51
CA PRO A 31 -41.08 -30.64 -21.18
C PRO A 31 -40.42 -31.30 -22.39
N GLN A 32 -39.35 -30.68 -22.90
CA GLN A 32 -38.44 -31.34 -23.83
C GLN A 32 -37.13 -31.69 -23.14
N ASP A 33 -37.00 -32.98 -22.84
CA ASP A 33 -35.71 -33.65 -22.68
C ASP A 33 -34.91 -33.52 -23.98
N GLY A 34 -33.65 -33.12 -23.89
CA GLY A 34 -32.68 -33.41 -24.94
C GLY A 34 -31.61 -32.34 -25.20
N ALA A 35 -30.36 -32.74 -24.94
CA ALA A 35 -29.11 -32.15 -25.42
C ALA A 35 -28.63 -30.86 -24.74
N SER A 36 -28.15 -31.00 -23.50
CA SER A 36 -27.12 -30.10 -22.99
C SER A 36 -25.80 -30.36 -23.73
N SER A 37 -25.34 -29.38 -24.50
CA SER A 37 -23.99 -29.36 -25.06
C SER A 37 -22.96 -29.55 -23.93
N PRO A 38 -21.95 -30.42 -24.06
CA PRO A 38 -20.96 -30.63 -23.01
C PRO A 38 -20.13 -29.36 -22.84
N LYS A 39 -20.13 -28.79 -21.63
CA LYS A 39 -19.23 -27.71 -21.24
C LYS A 39 -17.77 -28.20 -21.40
N PRO A 40 -16.79 -27.33 -21.72
CA PRO A 40 -15.39 -27.71 -21.90
C PRO A 40 -14.72 -27.98 -20.55
N GLU A 41 -15.10 -29.08 -19.91
CA GLU A 41 -14.68 -29.50 -18.57
C GLU A 41 -13.19 -29.94 -18.55
N ARG A 42 -12.69 -30.48 -19.68
CA ARG A 42 -11.39 -31.17 -19.77
C ARG A 42 -10.12 -30.31 -19.64
N VAL A 43 -10.20 -28.99 -19.85
CA VAL A 43 -8.99 -28.12 -19.84
C VAL A 43 -8.65 -27.62 -18.43
N PHE A 44 -9.67 -27.43 -17.58
CA PHE A 44 -9.47 -27.00 -16.20
C PHE A 44 -8.84 -28.11 -15.34
N ASP A 45 -9.19 -29.36 -15.62
CA ASP A 45 -8.70 -30.52 -14.87
C ASP A 45 -7.20 -30.75 -15.05
N ALA A 46 -6.67 -30.65 -16.27
CA ALA A 46 -5.25 -30.88 -16.54
C ALA A 46 -4.35 -29.82 -15.86
N ARG A 47 -4.79 -28.55 -15.86
CA ARG A 47 -4.07 -27.48 -15.16
C ARG A 47 -4.12 -27.69 -13.64
N GLN A 48 -5.28 -28.06 -13.10
CA GLN A 48 -5.44 -28.27 -11.67
C GLN A 48 -4.64 -29.48 -11.17
N GLN A 49 -4.61 -30.57 -11.94
CA GLN A 49 -3.78 -31.74 -11.68
C GLN A 49 -2.30 -31.36 -11.64
N ARG A 50 -1.80 -30.61 -12.63
CA ARG A 50 -0.42 -30.12 -12.63
C ARG A 50 -0.11 -29.25 -11.41
N ILE A 51 -1.05 -28.40 -10.99
CA ILE A 51 -0.88 -27.58 -9.78
C ILE A 51 -0.80 -28.47 -8.53
N ASN A 52 -1.64 -29.50 -8.43
CA ASN A 52 -1.64 -30.43 -7.31
C ASN A 52 -0.33 -31.24 -7.24
N GLU A 53 0.17 -31.71 -8.38
CA GLU A 53 1.48 -32.37 -8.49
C GLU A 53 2.62 -31.46 -8.04
N LEU A 54 2.60 -30.19 -8.47
CA LEU A 54 3.61 -29.21 -8.04
C LEU A 54 3.57 -28.98 -6.53
N ARG A 55 2.38 -28.92 -5.93
CA ARG A 55 2.24 -28.78 -4.46
C ARG A 55 2.79 -30.00 -3.73
N LEU A 56 2.46 -31.21 -4.17
CA LEU A 56 2.99 -32.43 -3.56
C LEU A 56 4.52 -32.48 -3.66
N LYS A 57 5.07 -32.09 -4.81
CA LYS A 57 6.52 -32.14 -5.05
C LYS A 57 7.32 -31.08 -4.29
N PHE A 58 6.78 -29.86 -4.14
CA PHE A 58 7.57 -28.72 -3.65
C PHE A 58 7.13 -28.20 -2.27
N CYS A 59 5.86 -28.39 -1.91
CA CYS A 59 5.30 -27.88 -0.65
C CYS A 59 5.31 -28.93 0.46
N VAL A 60 5.09 -30.22 0.15
CA VAL A 60 5.14 -31.29 1.15
C VAL A 60 6.57 -31.79 1.28
N ARG A 61 7.16 -31.63 2.46
CA ARG A 61 8.56 -31.98 2.74
C ARG A 61 8.64 -32.80 4.03
N ASP A 62 9.40 -33.89 4.01
CA ASP A 62 9.50 -34.78 5.16
C ASP A 62 10.24 -34.14 6.34
N GLU A 63 11.17 -33.25 6.05
CA GLU A 63 11.88 -32.45 7.06
C GLU A 63 10.97 -31.42 7.76
N PHE A 64 9.80 -31.08 7.18
CA PHE A 64 8.83 -30.14 7.77
C PHE A 64 7.44 -30.79 7.87
N PRO A 65 7.18 -31.61 8.91
CA PRO A 65 5.90 -32.31 9.09
C PRO A 65 4.67 -31.39 9.08
N ILE A 66 4.83 -30.13 9.50
CA ILE A 66 3.76 -29.13 9.48
C ILE A 66 3.19 -28.88 8.08
N THR A 67 3.99 -29.07 7.01
CA THR A 67 3.55 -28.90 5.62
C THR A 67 2.49 -29.92 5.21
N LYS A 68 2.45 -31.09 5.86
CA LYS A 68 1.43 -32.13 5.66
C LYS A 68 0.04 -31.68 6.14
N ASN A 69 -0.03 -30.66 7.00
CA ASN A 69 -1.29 -30.05 7.43
C ASN A 69 -1.80 -28.98 6.46
N MET A 70 -0.95 -28.48 5.56
CA MET A 70 -1.26 -27.41 4.60
C MET A 70 -1.83 -27.96 3.29
N ILE A 71 -1.38 -29.14 2.87
CA ILE A 71 -1.72 -29.78 1.59
C ILE A 71 -2.25 -31.18 1.89
N HIS A 72 -3.41 -31.51 1.33
CA HIS A 72 -3.99 -32.84 1.44
C HIS A 72 -3.22 -33.86 0.58
N PRO A 73 -3.34 -35.16 0.84
CA PRO A 73 -2.65 -36.20 0.06
C PRO A 73 -2.98 -36.21 -1.44
N ASP A 74 -4.11 -35.63 -1.86
CA ASP A 74 -4.52 -35.46 -3.27
C ASP A 74 -3.92 -34.20 -3.94
N GLY A 75 -3.07 -33.46 -3.22
CA GLY A 75 -2.44 -32.22 -3.66
C GLY A 75 -3.35 -30.98 -3.60
N THR A 76 -4.56 -31.11 -3.05
CA THR A 76 -5.45 -29.97 -2.81
C THR A 76 -5.02 -29.19 -1.57
N LEU A 77 -5.36 -27.89 -1.53
CA LEU A 77 -5.00 -27.00 -0.43
C LEU A 77 -5.97 -27.19 0.74
N ASN A 78 -5.46 -27.40 1.95
CA ASN A 78 -6.28 -27.38 3.15
C ASN A 78 -6.70 -25.94 3.47
N GLN A 79 -7.87 -25.51 3.01
CA GLN A 79 -8.37 -24.15 3.21
C GLN A 79 -8.55 -23.80 4.69
N ASP A 80 -8.87 -24.78 5.54
CA ASP A 80 -9.06 -24.55 6.98
C ASP A 80 -7.74 -24.28 7.70
N TYR A 81 -6.60 -24.73 7.15
CA TYR A 81 -5.28 -24.39 7.67
C TYR A 81 -4.97 -22.89 7.55
N PHE A 82 -5.41 -22.25 6.45
CA PHE A 82 -5.13 -20.83 6.17
C PHE A 82 -6.20 -19.88 6.71
N ARG A 83 -7.28 -20.42 7.28
CA ARG A 83 -8.29 -19.61 7.93
C ARG A 83 -7.80 -19.21 9.33
N PRO A 84 -8.06 -17.98 9.78
CA PRO A 84 -7.87 -17.61 11.17
C PRO A 84 -8.58 -18.64 12.08
N PRO A 85 -7.97 -19.01 13.23
CA PRO A 85 -8.59 -19.93 14.17
C PRO A 85 -10.02 -19.49 14.51
N LYS A 86 -10.96 -20.45 14.62
CA LYS A 86 -12.35 -20.16 15.01
C LYS A 86 -12.34 -19.47 16.37
N GLY A 87 -12.75 -18.21 16.42
CA GLY A 87 -12.72 -17.37 17.64
C GLY A 87 -11.52 -16.42 17.75
N ALA A 88 -10.61 -16.39 16.76
CA ALA A 88 -9.65 -15.31 16.62
C ALA A 88 -10.44 -14.00 16.51
N LYS A 89 -10.30 -13.13 17.53
CA LYS A 89 -10.89 -11.79 17.49
C LYS A 89 -10.28 -11.10 16.28
N ALA A 90 -11.14 -10.60 15.38
CA ALA A 90 -10.69 -9.74 14.30
C ALA A 90 -9.88 -8.61 14.93
N GLU A 91 -8.59 -8.57 14.63
CA GLU A 91 -7.74 -7.50 15.11
C GLU A 91 -8.34 -6.20 14.56
N VAL A 92 -8.74 -5.30 15.44
CA VAL A 92 -9.40 -4.05 15.05
C VAL A 92 -8.39 -3.26 14.24
N THR A 93 -8.44 -3.39 12.91
CA THR A 93 -7.49 -2.75 12.02
C THR A 93 -7.64 -1.25 12.19
N ARG A 94 -6.64 -0.63 12.81
CA ARG A 94 -6.65 0.81 13.07
C ARG A 94 -6.74 1.55 11.74
N LYS A 95 -7.73 2.44 11.62
CA LYS A 95 -7.94 3.26 10.42
C LYS A 95 -7.17 4.56 10.56
N TRP A 96 -6.55 4.99 9.47
CA TRP A 96 -5.96 6.33 9.37
C TRP A 96 -7.05 7.32 8.97
N THR A 97 -7.33 8.29 9.83
CA THR A 97 -8.38 9.31 9.64
C THR A 97 -7.77 10.71 9.55
N ASP A 98 -8.61 11.71 9.28
CA ASP A 98 -8.17 13.11 9.23
C ASP A 98 -7.63 13.60 10.58
N LYS A 99 -8.09 13.03 11.70
CA LYS A 99 -7.55 13.38 13.03
C LYS A 99 -6.08 13.02 13.15
N GLU A 100 -5.69 11.81 12.75
CA GLU A 100 -4.29 11.40 12.80
C GLU A 100 -3.45 12.16 11.77
N ARG A 101 -4.04 12.48 10.61
CA ARG A 101 -3.40 13.33 9.60
C ARG A 101 -3.06 14.71 10.15
N ASP A 102 -4.01 15.38 10.79
CA ASP A 102 -3.81 16.73 11.33
C ASP A 102 -2.82 16.72 12.50
N LEU A 103 -2.82 15.66 13.32
CA LEU A 103 -1.81 15.47 14.37
C LEU A 103 -0.41 15.24 13.79
N LEU A 104 -0.28 14.51 12.69
CA LEU A 104 1.00 14.33 12.01
C LEU A 104 1.51 15.66 11.44
N ILE A 105 0.64 16.47 10.84
CA ILE A 105 0.99 17.81 10.35
C ILE A 105 1.52 18.68 11.50
N LYS A 106 0.81 18.73 12.63
CA LYS A 106 1.25 19.46 13.84
C LYS A 106 2.58 18.93 14.38
N GLY A 107 2.77 17.61 14.35
CA GLY A 107 4.01 16.97 14.75
C GLY A 107 5.18 17.38 13.88
N ILE A 108 5.00 17.42 12.56
CA ILE A 108 6.02 17.86 11.59
C ILE A 108 6.30 19.36 11.76
N GLU A 109 5.29 20.19 11.97
CA GLU A 109 5.47 21.62 12.24
C GLU A 109 6.30 21.86 13.50
N LYS A 110 6.08 21.06 14.55
CA LYS A 110 6.79 21.18 15.84
C LYS A 110 8.21 20.60 15.79
N HIS A 111 8.34 19.34 15.38
CA HIS A 111 9.57 18.55 15.48
C HIS A 111 10.37 18.52 14.17
N GLY A 112 9.69 18.51 13.04
CA GLY A 112 10.30 18.43 11.71
C GLY A 112 10.28 17.01 11.11
N ILE A 113 10.50 16.93 9.79
CA ILE A 113 10.60 15.64 9.08
C ILE A 113 11.90 14.93 9.50
N GLY A 114 11.76 13.66 9.91
CA GLY A 114 12.87 12.85 10.43
C GLY A 114 12.71 12.48 11.90
N HIS A 115 12.00 13.30 12.67
CA HIS A 115 11.73 13.11 14.11
C HIS A 115 10.41 12.36 14.36
N PHE A 116 10.21 11.26 13.64
CA PHE A 116 8.94 10.51 13.70
C PHE A 116 8.73 9.77 15.01
N ARG A 117 9.82 9.48 15.74
CA ARG A 117 9.73 8.82 17.05
C ARG A 117 9.13 9.77 18.08
N GLU A 118 9.59 11.01 18.08
CA GLU A 118 9.15 12.09 18.95
C GLU A 118 7.68 12.43 18.67
N ILE A 119 7.29 12.52 17.39
CA ILE A 119 5.90 12.73 16.98
C ILE A 119 5.01 11.57 17.43
N SER A 120 5.49 10.33 17.29
CA SER A 120 4.80 9.14 17.78
C SER A 120 4.59 9.22 19.29
N GLU A 121 5.65 9.43 20.07
CA GLU A 121 5.57 9.44 21.54
C GLU A 121 4.64 10.55 22.07
N GLU A 122 4.63 11.73 21.44
CA GLU A 122 3.84 12.87 21.92
C GLU A 122 2.40 12.90 21.41
N LEU A 123 2.18 12.71 20.10
CA LEU A 123 0.90 12.99 19.44
C LEU A 123 0.20 11.74 18.93
N LEU A 124 0.96 10.72 18.54
CA LEU A 124 0.44 9.53 17.87
C LEU A 124 1.03 8.24 18.47
N PRO A 125 0.86 7.97 19.79
CA PRO A 125 1.55 6.87 20.49
C PRO A 125 1.12 5.49 20.02
N SER A 126 0.01 5.45 19.29
CA SER A 126 -0.53 4.28 18.65
C SER A 126 0.18 3.91 17.35
N TRP A 127 0.88 4.83 16.70
CA TRP A 127 1.48 4.65 15.37
C TRP A 127 2.99 4.56 15.50
N SER A 128 3.61 3.58 14.83
CA SER A 128 5.07 3.51 14.86
C SER A 128 5.69 4.67 14.08
N GLY A 129 6.91 5.07 14.45
CA GLY A 129 7.65 6.09 13.69
C GLY A 129 7.81 5.73 12.20
N ASN A 130 7.89 4.45 11.87
CA ASN A 130 7.93 3.99 10.48
C ASN A 130 6.59 4.19 9.76
N ASP A 131 5.46 3.92 10.42
CA ASP A 131 4.14 4.23 9.86
C ASP A 131 4.00 5.71 9.56
N LEU A 132 4.40 6.56 10.52
CA LEU A 132 4.37 8.01 10.37
C LEU A 132 5.27 8.49 9.24
N ARG A 133 6.45 7.88 9.06
CA ARG A 133 7.33 8.14 7.91
C ARG A 133 6.62 7.86 6.59
N VAL A 134 5.94 6.72 6.45
CA VAL A 134 5.20 6.37 5.22
C VAL A 134 4.02 7.32 5.00
N LYS A 135 3.33 7.75 6.07
CA LYS A 135 2.26 8.75 5.97
C LYS A 135 2.80 10.12 5.55
N ALA A 136 3.95 10.54 6.08
CA ALA A 136 4.62 11.77 5.71
C ALA A 136 5.08 11.75 4.24
N MET A 137 5.57 10.61 3.71
CA MET A 137 5.88 10.48 2.28
C MET A 137 4.67 10.81 1.40
N ARG A 138 3.48 10.36 1.79
CA ARG A 138 2.23 10.63 1.06
C ARG A 138 1.77 12.07 1.23
N LEU A 139 1.95 12.67 2.40
CA LEU A 139 1.65 14.09 2.64
C LEU A 139 2.53 15.01 1.80
N MET A 140 3.83 14.71 1.72
CA MET A 140 4.79 15.51 0.94
C MET A 140 4.79 15.17 -0.54
N GLY A 141 4.13 14.08 -0.94
CA GLY A 141 4.13 13.62 -2.33
C GLY A 141 5.49 13.08 -2.78
N ARG A 142 6.32 12.56 -1.87
CA ARG A 142 7.69 12.10 -2.20
C ARG A 142 8.10 10.91 -1.35
N GLN A 143 8.67 9.89 -2.00
CA GLN A 143 9.13 8.68 -1.31
C GLN A 143 10.40 8.94 -0.49
N ASN A 144 11.38 9.65 -1.05
CA ASN A 144 12.63 9.95 -0.36
C ASN A 144 12.53 11.29 0.39
N LEU A 145 12.40 11.23 1.71
CA LEU A 145 12.32 12.40 2.59
C LEU A 145 13.68 12.93 3.06
N GLN A 146 14.82 12.39 2.62
CA GLN A 146 16.15 12.80 3.13
C GLN A 146 16.44 14.30 2.92
N LEU A 147 15.97 14.88 1.82
CA LEU A 147 16.14 16.32 1.58
C LEU A 147 15.32 17.20 2.53
N TYR A 148 14.28 16.63 3.15
CA TYR A 148 13.44 17.30 4.13
C TYR A 148 13.92 17.05 5.57
N LYS A 149 15.13 16.52 5.78
CA LYS A 149 15.62 16.29 7.14
C LYS A 149 15.58 17.59 7.94
N ASP A 150 14.96 17.53 9.12
CA ASP A 150 14.74 18.65 10.05
C ASP A 150 13.83 19.77 9.49
N TRP A 151 13.29 19.61 8.29
CA TRP A 151 12.38 20.58 7.69
C TRP A 151 11.06 20.64 8.46
N LYS A 152 10.61 21.86 8.73
CA LYS A 152 9.34 22.18 9.40
C LYS A 152 8.52 23.05 8.47
N GLY A 153 7.24 22.77 8.37
CA GLY A 153 6.32 23.54 7.57
C GLY A 153 4.89 23.36 8.02
N THR A 154 4.06 24.33 7.65
CA THR A 154 2.63 24.30 7.89
C THR A 154 1.92 23.37 6.91
N GLU A 155 0.62 23.12 7.09
CA GLU A 155 -0.20 22.39 6.11
C GLU A 155 -0.09 22.98 4.70
N GLN A 156 -0.04 24.31 4.58
CA GLN A 156 0.07 25.01 3.31
C GLN A 156 1.42 24.76 2.63
N ASP A 157 2.50 24.73 3.41
CA ASP A 157 3.83 24.39 2.90
C ASP A 157 3.89 22.96 2.40
N MET A 158 3.31 22.00 3.15
CA MET A 158 3.26 20.60 2.72
C MET A 158 2.44 20.42 1.46
N ALA A 159 1.29 21.11 1.34
CA ALA A 159 0.46 21.08 0.14
C ALA A 159 1.20 21.65 -1.08
N ARG A 160 1.96 22.73 -0.90
CA ARG A 160 2.82 23.28 -1.95
C ARG A 160 3.90 22.29 -2.37
N GLU A 161 4.61 21.69 -1.43
CA GLU A 161 5.63 20.67 -1.70
C GLU A 161 5.04 19.45 -2.41
N PHE A 162 3.84 19.01 -2.01
CA PHE A 162 3.11 17.93 -2.66
C PHE A 162 2.85 18.24 -4.14
N GLU A 163 2.29 19.42 -4.46
CA GLU A 163 1.99 19.78 -5.84
C GLU A 163 3.26 19.98 -6.69
N LEU A 164 4.34 20.51 -6.10
CA LEU A 164 5.64 20.60 -6.79
C LEU A 164 6.21 19.21 -7.12
N ASN A 165 6.26 18.32 -6.13
CA ASN A 165 6.75 16.94 -6.31
C ASN A 165 5.88 16.17 -7.32
N LYS A 166 4.57 16.40 -7.29
CA LYS A 166 3.62 15.85 -8.26
C LYS A 166 3.85 16.36 -9.67
N ALA A 167 4.10 17.66 -9.84
CA ALA A 167 4.40 18.23 -11.15
C ALA A 167 5.67 17.61 -11.76
N ILE A 168 6.74 17.45 -10.97
CA ILE A 168 7.97 16.76 -11.41
C ILE A 168 7.66 15.31 -11.78
N GLY A 169 6.93 14.60 -10.91
CA GLY A 169 6.61 13.18 -11.13
C GLY A 169 5.76 12.95 -12.38
N LEU A 170 4.82 13.86 -12.68
CA LEU A 170 4.01 13.79 -13.89
C LEU A 170 4.84 14.14 -15.14
N LYS A 171 5.74 15.13 -15.05
CA LYS A 171 6.60 15.55 -16.17
C LYS A 171 7.54 14.45 -16.64
N TYR A 172 8.12 13.68 -15.72
CA TYR A 172 9.10 12.62 -16.03
C TYR A 172 8.56 11.19 -15.87
N GLY A 173 7.25 11.01 -15.69
CA GLY A 173 6.65 9.67 -15.53
C GLY A 173 7.05 8.92 -14.24
N ALA A 174 7.51 9.66 -13.23
CA ALA A 174 8.02 9.13 -11.96
C ALA A 174 7.02 9.25 -10.79
N TRP A 175 5.76 9.61 -11.07
CA TRP A 175 4.70 9.63 -10.06
C TRP A 175 4.08 8.24 -9.87
N LYS A 176 4.36 7.59 -8.74
CA LYS A 176 3.88 6.23 -8.43
C LYS A 176 3.25 6.20 -7.04
N ALA A 177 2.06 5.59 -6.95
CA ALA A 177 1.32 5.43 -5.69
C ALA A 177 1.13 6.73 -4.88
N GLY A 178 0.98 7.88 -5.55
CA GLY A 178 0.82 9.19 -4.91
C GLY A 178 2.12 9.82 -4.38
N THR A 179 3.27 9.36 -4.86
CA THR A 179 4.59 9.90 -4.48
C THR A 179 5.54 10.00 -5.67
N LEU A 180 6.43 10.99 -5.64
CA LEU A 180 7.58 11.11 -6.52
C LEU A 180 8.63 10.05 -6.15
N VAL A 181 9.03 9.25 -7.14
CA VAL A 181 10.07 8.22 -7.07
C VAL A 181 11.25 8.64 -7.94
N ALA A 182 12.43 8.07 -7.70
CA ALA A 182 13.59 8.28 -8.59
C ALA A 182 13.33 7.68 -9.98
N ASP A 183 13.91 8.30 -11.00
CA ASP A 183 14.01 7.79 -12.35
C ASP A 183 15.42 7.24 -12.61
N ASP A 184 15.53 6.32 -13.57
CA ASP A 184 16.80 5.70 -13.93
C ASP A 184 17.72 6.67 -14.70
N ASP A 185 17.13 7.68 -15.36
CA ASP A 185 17.83 8.67 -16.18
C ASP A 185 18.34 9.89 -15.36
N GLY A 186 18.02 9.97 -14.06
CA GLY A 186 18.45 11.05 -13.16
C GLY A 186 17.81 12.42 -13.40
N LEU A 187 16.79 12.52 -14.28
CA LEU A 187 16.09 13.75 -14.60
C LEU A 187 15.28 14.27 -13.40
N VAL A 188 14.74 13.37 -12.59
CA VAL A 188 14.01 13.73 -11.35
C VAL A 188 14.98 14.35 -10.35
N ALA A 189 16.17 13.76 -10.17
CA ALA A 189 17.18 14.27 -9.26
C ALA A 189 17.62 15.70 -9.64
N LYS A 190 17.87 15.93 -10.93
CA LYS A 190 18.22 17.26 -11.45
C LYS A 190 17.10 18.29 -11.26
N ALA A 191 15.86 17.92 -11.56
CA ALA A 191 14.71 18.81 -11.38
C ALA A 191 14.49 19.17 -9.90
N ILE A 192 14.74 18.23 -9.00
CA ILE A 192 14.68 18.47 -7.55
C ILE A 192 15.81 19.43 -7.11
N GLU A 193 17.02 19.27 -7.65
CA GLU A 193 18.14 20.16 -7.32
C GLU A 193 17.89 21.59 -7.81
N GLU A 194 17.30 21.77 -9.00
CA GLU A 194 16.88 23.08 -9.51
C GLU A 194 15.78 23.71 -8.64
N GLN A 195 14.83 22.91 -8.14
CA GLN A 195 13.79 23.36 -7.21
C GLN A 195 14.36 23.68 -5.82
N TRP A 196 15.39 22.96 -5.40
CA TRP A 196 15.96 23.02 -4.06
C TRP A 196 17.50 23.13 -4.07
N PRO A 197 18.03 24.29 -4.53
CA PRO A 197 19.46 24.46 -4.80
C PRO A 197 20.36 24.38 -3.56
N ASN A 198 19.78 24.43 -2.35
CA ASN A 198 20.50 24.35 -1.08
C ASN A 198 20.40 22.99 -0.37
N ALA A 199 19.71 22.00 -0.94
CA ALA A 199 19.51 20.70 -0.30
C ALA A 199 20.72 19.74 -0.43
N GLY A 200 21.76 20.13 -1.18
CA GLY A 200 22.87 19.28 -1.62
C GLY A 200 24.19 19.32 -0.83
N LYS A 201 24.24 19.91 0.38
CA LYS A 201 25.42 19.77 1.27
C LYS A 201 25.27 18.66 2.31
N VAL A 202 24.46 17.65 2.03
CA VAL A 202 24.55 16.37 2.74
C VAL A 202 25.57 15.52 2.00
N VAL A 203 26.82 15.56 2.49
CA VAL A 203 27.90 14.69 2.05
C VAL A 203 27.44 13.24 2.24
N ILE A 204 27.06 12.58 1.15
CA ILE A 204 26.95 11.12 1.12
C ILE A 204 28.39 10.62 1.05
N THR A 205 29.03 10.44 2.20
CA THR A 205 30.27 9.68 2.29
C THR A 205 29.91 8.23 2.03
N ILE A 206 29.99 7.82 0.76
CA ILE A 206 30.05 6.40 0.41
C ILE A 206 31.46 5.97 0.79
N SER A 207 31.64 5.48 2.02
CA SER A 207 32.88 4.85 2.44
C SER A 207 33.00 3.49 1.76
N SER A 208 33.48 3.51 0.52
CA SER A 208 34.06 2.34 -0.13
C SER A 208 35.51 2.22 0.31
N GLU A 209 35.87 1.01 0.78
CA GLU A 209 37.22 0.56 1.21
C GLU A 209 37.57 1.05 2.64
N GLU A 210 37.71 0.19 3.65
CA GLU A 210 38.72 -0.89 3.74
C GLU A 210 38.18 -2.19 4.34
N ASN A 211 38.53 -3.29 3.68
CA ASN A 211 38.62 -4.63 4.25
C ASN A 211 39.89 -4.73 5.10
N SER A 212 39.91 -5.70 6.03
CA SER A 212 41.08 -6.29 6.70
C SER A 212 41.44 -5.77 8.11
N SER A 213 40.80 -6.33 9.14
CA SER A 213 41.44 -7.32 10.03
C SER A 213 40.59 -7.50 11.29
N VAL A 214 39.86 -8.62 11.34
CA VAL A 214 39.27 -9.12 12.59
C VAL A 214 40.42 -9.73 13.40
N SER A 215 40.89 -9.00 14.41
CA SER A 215 41.74 -9.55 15.45
C SER A 215 40.82 -10.14 16.53
N THR A 216 40.64 -11.46 16.51
CA THR A 216 40.06 -12.18 17.66
C THR A 216 41.10 -12.23 18.78
N PRO A 217 40.77 -11.83 20.02
CA PRO A 217 41.64 -12.03 21.15
C PRO A 217 41.78 -13.54 21.43
N ILE A 218 43.02 -14.00 21.48
CA ILE A 218 43.42 -15.32 21.97
C ILE A 218 43.07 -15.37 23.46
N ASN A 219 42.18 -16.28 23.85
CA ASN A 219 42.01 -16.67 25.24
C ASN A 219 43.12 -17.68 25.57
N ASP A 220 44.09 -17.23 26.34
CA ASP A 220 45.08 -18.08 27.03
C ASP A 220 44.46 -18.64 28.31
N GLU A 221 43.68 -19.71 28.24
CA GLU A 221 43.47 -20.62 29.39
C GLU A 221 43.28 -22.07 28.88
N ASP A 222 44.02 -23.00 29.50
CA ASP A 222 43.85 -24.46 29.50
C ASP A 222 44.50 -25.32 28.39
N ILE A 223 45.85 -25.41 28.39
CA ILE A 223 46.56 -26.67 28.08
C ILE A 223 47.76 -26.82 29.05
N GLU A 224 47.53 -27.44 30.20
CA GLU A 224 48.55 -28.24 30.89
C GLU A 224 48.03 -29.68 31.01
N MET A 225 48.54 -30.55 30.14
CA MET A 225 48.59 -31.99 30.35
C MET A 225 50.06 -32.38 30.34
N GLU A 226 50.59 -32.63 31.53
CA GLU A 226 51.52 -33.73 31.84
C GLU A 226 51.46 -34.06 33.33
#